data_AF-D8PG49-F1
#
_entry.id   AF-D8PG49-F1
#
_cell.length_a   1.000
_cell.length_b   1.000
_cell.length_c   1.000
_cell.angle_alpha   90.00
_cell.angle_beta   90.00
_cell.angle_gamma   90.00
#
_symmetry.space_group_name_H-M   'P 1'
#
loop_
_entity.id
_entity.type
_entity.pdbx_description
1 polymer ?
#
loop_
_entity_poly.entity_id
_entity_poly.type
_entity_poly.pdbx_seq_one_letter_code
_entity_poly.pdbx_strand_id
1 'polypeptide(L)'
;MPENEYNVTALGRMSVFHLTTKRSPRMAVARTLVVLYILGLSLTLPLRATAGDQSQPSTTDRVIRDTKEAVEATKQYTLQQKETFRKAVQAELAEMQVKIAELQKKANAASAEARTEMQKALQELEHKKDEAGKQLEEVNASTSSAWSKLKDNMNAAVEDLKKSYKETVSKLP
;
A
#
# COMPACT_ATOMS: atom_id res chain seq x y z
N MET A 1 -19.42 48.26 -28.96
CA MET A 1 -19.46 49.05 -27.72
C MET A 1 -20.81 49.73 -27.61
N PRO A 2 -21.38 49.92 -26.41
CA PRO A 2 -21.08 49.22 -25.17
C PRO A 2 -22.33 48.98 -24.27
N GLU A 3 -22.04 48.52 -23.05
CA GLU A 3 -22.79 48.68 -21.80
C GLU A 3 -24.10 47.93 -21.57
N ASN A 4 -24.00 46.90 -20.72
CA ASN A 4 -24.81 46.95 -19.50
C ASN A 4 -23.98 46.38 -18.33
N GLU A 5 -23.20 47.28 -17.72
CA GLU A 5 -22.71 47.12 -16.36
C GLU A 5 -23.86 47.34 -15.36
N TYR A 6 -23.61 46.99 -14.10
CA TYR A 6 -24.36 47.35 -12.89
C TYR A 6 -25.61 46.53 -12.56
N ASN A 7 -25.38 45.42 -11.86
CA ASN A 7 -25.93 45.33 -10.50
C ASN A 7 -25.08 44.42 -9.62
N VAL A 8 -23.93 44.97 -9.21
CA VAL A 8 -23.27 44.61 -7.96
C VAL A 8 -23.95 45.35 -6.81
N THR A 9 -24.23 44.60 -5.74
CA THR A 9 -24.45 45.10 -4.36
C THR A 9 -25.89 45.44 -3.96
N ALA A 10 -26.61 44.44 -3.42
CA ALA A 10 -27.54 44.66 -2.30
C ALA A 10 -27.71 43.39 -1.45
N LEU A 11 -26.76 43.20 -0.54
CA LEU A 11 -27.02 42.89 0.88
C LEU A 11 -28.08 41.82 1.19
N GLY A 12 -27.71 40.56 0.97
CA GLY A 12 -28.23 39.42 1.73
C GLY A 12 -27.16 38.89 2.69
N ARG A 13 -26.98 39.56 3.84
CA ARG A 13 -26.18 39.03 4.96
C ARG A 13 -26.88 37.78 5.50
N MET A 14 -26.58 36.61 4.95
CA MET A 14 -26.87 35.34 5.59
C MET A 14 -25.56 34.61 5.83
N SER A 15 -25.03 34.91 7.02
CA SER A 15 -24.24 34.03 7.88
C SER A 15 -24.01 32.64 7.28
N VAL A 16 -22.90 32.48 6.57
CA VAL A 16 -22.29 31.16 6.42
C VAL A 16 -21.74 30.83 7.80
N PHE A 17 -22.62 30.24 8.59
CA PHE A 17 -22.34 29.63 9.87
C PHE A 17 -21.02 28.88 9.75
N HIS A 18 -20.09 29.21 10.64
CA HIS A 18 -18.94 28.37 10.94
C HIS A 18 -19.40 26.90 10.95
N LEU A 19 -18.97 26.11 9.96
CA LEU A 19 -18.78 24.68 10.19
C LEU A 19 -17.52 24.54 11.05
N THR A 20 -17.65 24.98 12.30
CA THR A 20 -16.97 24.34 13.41
C THR A 20 -17.45 22.90 13.38
N THR A 21 -16.68 22.06 12.71
CA THR A 21 -16.72 20.61 12.89
C THR A 21 -16.64 20.40 14.39
N LYS A 22 -17.79 20.16 15.00
CA LYS A 22 -17.95 19.81 16.40
C LYS A 22 -17.12 18.55 16.61
N ARG A 23 -15.87 18.75 16.99
CA ARG A 23 -14.88 17.72 17.24
C ARG A 23 -15.38 16.99 18.49
N SER A 24 -16.19 15.97 18.29
CA SER A 24 -16.75 15.15 19.36
C SER A 24 -15.60 14.73 20.29
N PRO A 25 -15.64 15.08 21.60
CA PRO A 25 -14.52 14.86 22.51
C PRO A 25 -14.15 13.37 22.63
N ARG A 26 -15.10 12.49 22.33
CA ARG A 26 -14.95 11.04 22.30
C ARG A 26 -13.86 10.54 21.33
N MET A 27 -13.67 11.22 20.20
CA MET A 27 -12.70 10.78 19.17
C MET A 27 -11.31 11.40 19.35
N ALA A 28 -11.21 12.52 20.08
CA ALA A 28 -9.93 13.10 20.47
C ALA A 28 -9.29 12.27 21.60
N VAL A 29 -10.08 11.89 22.61
CA VAL A 29 -9.63 11.04 23.72
C VAL A 29 -9.11 9.69 23.23
N ALA A 30 -9.82 9.02 22.32
CA ALA A 30 -9.38 7.74 21.77
C ALA A 30 -8.03 7.84 21.02
N ARG A 31 -7.81 8.93 20.27
CA ARG A 31 -6.54 9.20 19.58
C ARG A 31 -5.41 9.52 20.56
N THR A 32 -5.68 10.29 21.61
CA THR A 32 -4.68 10.61 22.63
C THR A 32 -4.31 9.38 23.47
N LEU A 33 -5.25 8.48 23.77
CA LEU A 33 -4.99 7.24 24.51
C LEU A 33 -4.13 6.25 23.72
N VAL A 34 -4.36 6.12 22.41
CA VAL A 34 -3.51 5.27 21.54
C VAL A 34 -2.10 5.84 21.44
N VAL A 35 -1.95 7.18 21.35
CA VAL A 35 -0.64 7.84 21.32
C VAL A 35 0.08 7.74 22.68
N LEU A 36 -0.64 7.86 23.80
CA LEU A 36 -0.10 7.69 25.15
C LEU A 36 0.30 6.24 25.46
N TYR A 37 -0.35 5.26 24.84
CA TYR A 37 0.03 3.84 25.01
C TYR A 37 1.29 3.48 24.22
N ILE A 38 1.55 4.15 23.08
CA ILE A 38 2.74 3.94 22.26
C ILE A 38 3.97 4.68 22.84
N LEU A 39 3.78 5.84 23.47
CA LEU A 39 4.82 6.55 24.21
C LEU A 39 4.70 6.25 25.70
N GLY A 40 5.29 5.13 26.14
CA GLY A 40 5.28 4.69 27.54
C GLY A 40 5.56 5.82 28.52
N LEU A 41 4.52 6.26 29.24
CA LEU A 41 4.66 7.23 30.33
C LEU A 41 3.74 6.84 31.50
N SER A 42 4.41 6.57 32.61
CA SER A 42 3.89 6.24 33.93
C SER A 42 2.88 7.29 34.43
N LEU A 43 1.66 6.87 34.76
CA LEU A 43 0.70 7.70 35.48
C LEU A 43 0.33 7.02 36.80
N THR A 44 0.91 7.52 37.89
CA THR A 44 0.55 7.17 39.27
C THR A 44 -0.61 8.04 39.74
N LEU A 45 -1.54 7.45 40.53
CA LEU A 45 -2.43 8.03 41.57
C LEU A 45 -3.82 7.32 41.61
N PRO A 46 -4.55 7.32 42.74
CA PRO A 46 -4.31 6.56 43.97
C PRO A 46 -5.47 5.60 44.31
N LEU A 47 -5.19 4.61 45.16
CA LEU A 47 -6.15 3.65 45.70
C LEU A 47 -7.25 4.36 46.53
N ARG A 48 -8.52 4.17 46.18
CA ARG A 48 -9.64 4.40 47.10
C ARG A 48 -10.62 3.23 47.01
N ALA A 49 -10.65 2.45 48.09
CA ALA A 49 -11.52 1.31 48.26
C ALA A 49 -12.98 1.74 48.44
N THR A 50 -13.87 1.08 47.69
CA THR A 50 -15.23 0.79 48.16
C THR A 50 -15.54 -0.66 47.78
N ALA A 51 -15.72 -1.48 48.82
CA ALA A 51 -16.19 -2.85 48.71
C ALA A 51 -17.59 -2.84 48.08
N GLY A 52 -17.72 -3.60 47.01
CA GLY A 52 -18.94 -3.89 46.29
C GLY A 52 -18.68 -5.11 45.44
N ASP A 53 -19.03 -6.27 46.00
CA ASP A 53 -18.99 -7.58 45.36
C ASP A 53 -19.77 -7.53 44.03
N GLN A 54 -19.02 -7.44 42.94
CA GLN A 54 -19.50 -7.66 41.58
C GLN A 54 -18.52 -8.66 40.99
N SER A 55 -18.90 -9.93 40.98
CA SER A 55 -18.20 -11.00 40.29
C SER A 55 -18.18 -10.67 38.78
N GLN A 56 -17.19 -9.87 38.36
CA GLN A 56 -16.87 -9.67 36.96
C GLN A 56 -16.22 -10.96 36.44
N PRO A 57 -16.62 -11.47 35.25
CA PRO A 57 -15.84 -12.52 34.60
C PRO A 57 -14.41 -12.01 34.47
N SER A 58 -13.46 -12.89 34.83
CA SER A 58 -12.07 -12.54 35.10
C SER A 58 -11.50 -11.56 34.06
N THR A 59 -10.82 -10.52 34.53
CA THR A 59 -10.07 -9.57 33.69
C THR A 59 -9.15 -10.30 32.69
N THR A 60 -8.70 -11.50 33.03
CA THR A 60 -7.93 -12.41 32.17
C THR A 60 -8.71 -12.89 30.94
N ASP A 61 -9.97 -13.31 31.06
CA ASP A 61 -10.75 -13.82 29.92
C ASP A 61 -11.05 -12.71 28.89
N ARG A 62 -11.30 -11.49 29.37
CA ARG A 62 -11.52 -10.32 28.50
C ARG A 62 -10.24 -9.93 27.76
N VAL A 63 -9.11 -9.83 28.46
CA VAL A 63 -7.82 -9.49 27.83
C VAL A 63 -7.37 -10.57 26.84
N ILE A 64 -7.56 -11.85 27.14
CA ILE A 64 -7.25 -12.96 26.22
C ILE A 64 -8.09 -12.86 24.93
N ARG A 65 -9.38 -12.56 25.04
CA ARG A 65 -10.27 -12.39 23.88
C ARG A 65 -9.89 -11.17 23.06
N ASP A 66 -9.74 -10.01 23.71
CA ASP A 66 -9.41 -8.76 23.03
C ASP A 66 -8.03 -8.86 22.34
N THR A 67 -7.08 -9.59 22.94
CA THR A 67 -5.78 -9.90 22.33
C THR A 67 -5.93 -10.80 21.09
N LYS A 68 -6.77 -11.84 21.15
CA LYS A 68 -7.05 -12.70 19.98
C LYS A 68 -7.67 -11.89 18.84
N GLU A 69 -8.65 -11.04 19.14
CA GLU A 69 -9.30 -10.18 18.15
C GLU A 69 -8.30 -9.21 17.50
N ALA A 70 -7.43 -8.58 18.30
CA ALA A 70 -6.40 -7.68 17.78
C ALA A 70 -5.34 -8.40 16.93
N VAL A 71 -4.91 -9.60 17.33
CA VAL A 71 -3.96 -10.43 16.57
C VAL A 71 -4.59 -10.88 15.25
N GLU A 72 -5.84 -11.35 15.28
CA GLU A 72 -6.55 -11.74 14.06
C GLU A 72 -6.78 -10.55 13.13
N ALA A 73 -7.20 -9.39 13.65
CA ALA A 73 -7.36 -8.17 12.84
C ALA A 73 -6.04 -7.75 12.17
N THR A 74 -4.93 -7.78 12.91
CA THR A 74 -3.59 -7.47 12.37
C THR A 74 -3.17 -8.48 11.31
N LYS A 75 -3.46 -9.77 11.52
CA LYS A 75 -3.19 -10.84 10.55
C LYS A 75 -4.00 -10.63 9.27
N GLN A 76 -5.31 -10.40 9.38
CA GLN A 76 -6.19 -10.15 8.24
C GLN A 76 -5.77 -8.91 7.45
N TYR A 77 -5.48 -7.80 8.14
CA TYR A 77 -4.94 -6.59 7.51
C TYR A 77 -3.64 -6.88 6.74
N THR A 78 -2.73 -7.64 7.34
CA THR A 78 -1.46 -8.00 6.71
C THR A 78 -1.66 -8.89 5.47
N LEU A 79 -2.58 -9.85 5.53
CA LEU A 79 -2.93 -10.70 4.39
C LEU A 79 -3.57 -9.90 3.25
N GLN A 80 -4.44 -8.93 3.57
CA GLN A 80 -5.04 -8.04 2.58
C GLN A 80 -3.99 -7.18 1.86
N GLN A 81 -3.01 -6.64 2.61
CA GLN A 81 -1.91 -5.87 2.04
C GLN A 81 -1.04 -6.71 1.11
N LYS A 82 -0.72 -7.94 1.54
CA LYS A 82 0.00 -8.91 0.72
C LYS A 82 -0.75 -9.24 -0.57
N GLU A 83 -2.05 -9.49 -0.50
CA GLU A 83 -2.87 -9.81 -1.67
C GLU A 83 -2.96 -8.63 -2.65
N THR A 84 -3.09 -7.41 -2.14
CA THR A 84 -3.10 -6.19 -2.95
C THR A 84 -1.77 -6.01 -3.69
N PHE A 85 -0.66 -6.23 -2.97
CA PHE A 85 0.68 -6.19 -3.54
C PHE A 85 0.86 -7.26 -4.62
N ARG A 86 0.45 -8.51 -4.34
CA ARG A 86 0.52 -9.63 -5.29
C ARG A 86 -0.19 -9.29 -6.60
N LYS A 87 -1.43 -8.79 -6.53
CA LYS A 87 -2.20 -8.41 -7.72
C LYS A 87 -1.53 -7.30 -8.52
N ALA A 88 -0.97 -6.29 -7.84
CA ALA A 88 -0.26 -5.20 -8.50
C ALA A 88 0.97 -5.72 -9.26
N VAL A 89 1.81 -6.52 -8.62
CA VAL A 89 2.99 -7.13 -9.27
C VAL A 89 2.58 -8.06 -10.41
N GLN A 90 1.53 -8.88 -10.23
CA GLN A 90 1.04 -9.76 -11.28
C GLN A 90 0.59 -8.97 -12.52
N ALA A 91 -0.10 -7.84 -12.33
CA ALA A 91 -0.50 -6.95 -13.42
C ALA A 91 0.73 -6.35 -14.13
N GLU A 92 1.72 -5.89 -13.38
CA GLU A 92 2.97 -5.34 -13.91
C GLU A 92 3.74 -6.39 -14.74
N LEU A 93 3.87 -7.63 -14.25
CA LEU A 93 4.52 -8.71 -15.00
C LEU A 93 3.74 -9.08 -16.28
N ALA A 94 2.41 -9.03 -16.24
CA ALA A 94 1.57 -9.25 -17.41
C ALA A 94 1.75 -8.13 -18.45
N GLU A 95 1.80 -6.87 -18.01
CA GLU A 95 2.08 -5.73 -18.89
C GLU A 95 3.48 -5.84 -19.51
N MET A 96 4.48 -6.21 -18.71
CA MET A 96 5.84 -6.45 -19.19
C MET A 96 5.89 -7.56 -20.24
N GLN A 97 5.12 -8.65 -20.06
CA GLN A 97 5.04 -9.71 -21.06
C GLN A 97 4.54 -9.20 -22.42
N VAL A 98 3.51 -8.35 -22.42
CA VAL A 98 2.97 -7.75 -23.65
C VAL A 98 4.03 -6.88 -24.32
N LYS A 99 4.69 -6.02 -23.54
CA LYS A 99 5.77 -5.14 -24.02
C LYS A 99 6.96 -5.90 -24.59
N ILE A 100 7.39 -6.99 -23.94
CA ILE A 100 8.46 -7.86 -24.44
C ILE A 100 8.05 -8.52 -25.76
N ALA A 101 6.80 -8.99 -25.88
CA ALA A 101 6.30 -9.57 -27.12
C ALA A 101 6.24 -8.56 -28.28
N GLU A 102 5.91 -7.29 -27.99
CA GLU A 102 5.97 -6.21 -28.99
C GLU A 102 7.41 -5.93 -29.43
N LEU A 103 8.36 -5.89 -28.49
CA LEU A 103 9.78 -5.75 -28.82
C LEU A 103 10.28 -6.91 -29.67
N GLN A 104 9.85 -8.13 -29.39
CA GLN A 104 10.21 -9.32 -30.17
C GLN A 104 9.71 -9.22 -31.62
N LYS A 105 8.49 -8.70 -31.83
CA LYS A 105 7.98 -8.44 -33.19
C LYS A 105 8.84 -7.41 -33.93
N LYS A 106 9.21 -6.31 -33.27
CA LYS A 106 10.10 -5.28 -33.84
C LYS A 106 11.49 -5.86 -34.15
N ALA A 107 12.02 -6.70 -33.28
CA ALA A 107 13.29 -7.38 -33.50
C ALA A 107 13.31 -8.29 -34.72
N ASN A 108 12.21 -9.00 -34.97
CA ASN A 108 12.10 -9.85 -36.14
C ASN A 108 12.00 -9.07 -37.46
N ALA A 109 11.65 -7.77 -37.42
CA ALA A 109 11.57 -6.89 -38.59
C ALA A 109 12.87 -6.11 -38.87
N ALA A 110 13.86 -6.17 -37.97
CA ALA A 110 15.14 -5.46 -38.10
C ALA A 110 16.12 -6.20 -39.04
N SER A 111 17.25 -5.55 -39.38
CA SER A 111 18.35 -6.20 -40.13
C SER A 111 18.94 -7.38 -39.36
N ALA A 112 19.69 -8.26 -40.02
CA ALA A 112 20.25 -9.46 -39.39
C ALA A 112 21.19 -9.13 -38.21
N GLU A 113 21.99 -8.07 -38.33
CA GLU A 113 22.92 -7.60 -37.31
C GLU A 113 22.16 -7.02 -36.11
N ALA A 114 21.20 -6.11 -36.36
CA ALA A 114 20.38 -5.50 -35.32
C ALA A 114 19.51 -6.55 -34.60
N ARG A 115 19.00 -7.54 -35.33
CA ARG A 115 18.19 -8.64 -34.80
C ARG A 115 18.96 -9.48 -33.79
N THR A 116 20.22 -9.80 -34.06
CA THR A 116 21.04 -10.64 -33.17
C THR A 116 21.24 -9.97 -31.81
N GLU A 117 21.56 -8.68 -31.80
CA GLU A 117 21.77 -7.93 -30.54
C GLU A 117 20.45 -7.74 -29.78
N MET A 118 19.35 -7.43 -30.49
CA MET A 118 18.03 -7.34 -29.87
C MET A 118 17.53 -8.66 -29.31
N GLN A 119 17.84 -9.80 -29.95
CA GLN A 119 17.46 -11.11 -29.44
C GLN A 119 18.14 -11.43 -28.10
N LYS A 120 19.42 -11.06 -27.92
CA LYS A 120 20.10 -11.21 -26.63
C LYS A 120 19.46 -10.35 -25.55
N ALA A 121 19.16 -9.09 -25.86
CA ALA A 121 18.49 -8.19 -24.92
C ALA A 121 17.08 -8.70 -24.55
N LEU A 122 16.35 -9.27 -25.51
CA LEU A 122 15.04 -9.88 -25.28
C LEU A 122 15.11 -11.11 -24.38
N GLN A 123 16.10 -12.00 -24.58
CA GLN A 123 16.31 -13.15 -23.71
C GLN A 123 16.59 -12.74 -22.26
N GLU A 124 17.39 -11.67 -22.06
CA GLU A 124 17.65 -11.11 -20.74
C GLU A 124 16.36 -10.57 -20.09
N LEU A 125 15.51 -9.89 -20.86
CA LEU A 125 14.22 -9.40 -20.37
C LEU A 125 13.26 -10.52 -19.98
N GLU A 126 13.19 -11.58 -20.79
CA GLU A 126 12.40 -12.78 -20.49
C GLU A 126 12.90 -13.44 -19.22
N HIS A 127 14.22 -13.59 -19.08
CA HIS A 127 14.84 -14.16 -17.88
C HIS A 127 14.50 -13.36 -16.61
N LYS A 128 14.71 -12.03 -16.62
CA LYS A 128 14.37 -11.15 -15.47
C LYS A 128 12.88 -11.22 -15.11
N LYS A 129 12.00 -11.29 -16.11
CA LYS A 129 10.55 -11.41 -15.90
C LYS A 129 10.17 -12.76 -15.29
N ASP A 130 10.85 -13.83 -15.68
CA ASP A 130 10.65 -15.16 -15.08
C ASP A 130 11.21 -15.24 -13.65
N GLU A 131 12.35 -14.61 -13.37
CA GLU A 131 12.89 -14.48 -12.01
C GLU A 131 11.95 -13.70 -11.10
N ALA A 132 11.42 -12.57 -11.57
CA ALA A 132 10.39 -11.83 -10.84
C ALA A 132 9.12 -12.67 -10.64
N GLY A 133 8.74 -13.50 -11.62
CA GLY A 133 7.66 -14.48 -11.47
C GLY A 133 7.92 -15.47 -10.32
N LYS A 134 9.12 -16.03 -10.23
CA LYS A 134 9.51 -16.95 -9.15
C LYS A 134 9.49 -16.28 -7.78
N GLN A 135 10.03 -15.06 -7.67
CA GLN A 135 9.97 -14.29 -6.41
C GLN A 135 8.53 -13.98 -5.99
N LEU A 136 7.60 -13.84 -6.95
CA LEU A 136 6.19 -13.60 -6.65
C LEU A 136 5.56 -14.83 -6.02
N GLU A 137 5.94 -16.02 -6.48
CA GLU A 137 5.54 -17.27 -5.86
C GLU A 137 6.10 -17.44 -4.45
N GLU A 138 7.33 -16.99 -4.19
CA GLU A 138 7.89 -16.95 -2.83
C GLU A 138 7.08 -16.01 -1.92
N VAL A 139 6.73 -14.82 -2.40
CA VAL A 139 5.81 -13.92 -1.70
C VAL A 139 4.49 -14.64 -1.44
N ASN A 140 3.89 -15.30 -2.44
CA ASN A 140 2.62 -16.02 -2.30
C ASN A 140 2.66 -17.10 -1.20
N ALA A 141 3.74 -17.87 -1.15
CA ALA A 141 3.92 -18.93 -0.17
C ALA A 141 4.25 -18.43 1.26
N SER A 142 4.66 -17.17 1.43
CA SER A 142 5.17 -16.68 2.71
C SER A 142 4.07 -16.37 3.74
N THR A 143 4.42 -16.44 5.02
CA THR A 143 3.54 -16.02 6.13
C THR A 143 3.39 -14.49 6.20
N SER A 144 2.43 -14.02 7.01
CA SER A 144 2.24 -12.60 7.33
C SER A 144 3.45 -11.96 8.03
N SER A 145 4.33 -12.73 8.64
CA SER A 145 5.58 -12.22 9.25
C SER A 145 6.75 -12.18 8.27
N ALA A 146 6.80 -13.07 7.29
CA ALA A 146 7.91 -13.19 6.34
C ALA A 146 7.74 -12.29 5.09
N TRP A 147 6.51 -12.05 4.63
CA TRP A 147 6.26 -11.37 3.35
C TRP A 147 6.84 -9.95 3.27
N SER A 148 6.95 -9.23 4.41
CA SER A 148 7.42 -7.85 4.41
C SER A 148 8.86 -7.73 3.90
N LYS A 149 9.71 -8.72 4.16
CA LYS A 149 11.09 -8.76 3.64
C LYS A 149 11.12 -9.11 2.16
N LEU A 150 10.27 -10.05 1.74
CA LEU A 150 10.17 -10.47 0.35
C LEU A 150 9.59 -9.38 -0.57
N LYS A 151 8.76 -8.49 -0.02
CA LYS A 151 8.22 -7.33 -0.72
C LYS A 151 9.32 -6.44 -1.30
N ASP A 152 10.38 -6.18 -0.54
CA ASP A 152 11.45 -5.30 -0.98
C ASP A 152 12.29 -5.93 -2.11
N ASN A 153 12.58 -7.24 -2.00
CA ASN A 153 13.23 -8.00 -3.07
C ASN A 153 12.38 -7.99 -4.35
N MET A 154 11.07 -8.20 -4.21
CA MET A 154 10.14 -8.14 -5.33
C MET A 154 10.12 -6.76 -6.00
N ASN A 155 10.08 -5.69 -5.21
CA ASN A 155 10.13 -4.32 -5.76
C ASN A 155 11.41 -4.11 -6.57
N ALA A 156 12.55 -4.54 -6.04
CA ALA A 156 13.84 -4.44 -6.74
C ALA A 156 13.83 -5.24 -8.05
N ALA A 157 13.28 -6.46 -8.07
CA ALA A 157 13.17 -7.29 -9.27
C ALA A 157 12.30 -6.63 -10.35
N VAL A 158 11.14 -6.08 -9.97
CA VAL A 158 10.24 -5.37 -10.90
C VAL A 158 10.89 -4.08 -11.42
N GLU A 159 11.57 -3.32 -10.56
CA GLU A 159 12.29 -2.10 -10.96
C GLU A 159 13.42 -2.39 -11.94
N ASP A 160 14.23 -3.43 -11.67
CA ASP A 160 15.31 -3.87 -12.55
C ASP A 160 14.79 -4.34 -13.91
N LEU A 161 13.70 -5.12 -13.93
CA LEU A 161 13.02 -5.51 -15.17
C LEU A 161 12.56 -4.27 -15.97
N LYS A 162 11.91 -3.32 -15.32
CA LYS A 162 11.45 -2.06 -15.96
C LYS A 162 12.62 -1.24 -16.50
N LYS A 163 13.73 -1.18 -15.76
CA LYS A 163 14.94 -0.47 -16.18
C LYS A 163 15.57 -1.12 -17.40
N SER A 164 15.78 -2.44 -17.36
CA SER A 164 16.32 -3.20 -18.49
C SER A 164 15.45 -3.06 -19.74
N TYR A 165 14.12 -3.02 -19.58
CA TYR A 165 13.21 -2.78 -20.69
C TYR A 165 13.41 -1.40 -21.31
N LYS A 166 13.49 -0.34 -20.50
CA LYS A 166 13.75 1.02 -20.98
C LYS A 166 15.08 1.11 -21.72
N GLU A 167 16.13 0.50 -21.18
CA GLU A 167 17.45 0.46 -21.81
C GLU A 167 17.41 -0.27 -23.16
N THR A 168 16.67 -1.38 -23.25
CA THR A 168 16.50 -2.13 -24.50
C THR A 168 15.75 -1.30 -25.54
N VAL A 169 14.66 -0.62 -25.14
CA VAL A 169 13.90 0.28 -26.02
C VAL A 169 14.78 1.42 -26.55
N SER A 170 15.63 2.02 -25.71
CA SER A 170 16.53 3.11 -26.11
C SER A 170 17.61 2.70 -27.11
N LYS A 171 17.87 1.40 -27.26
CA LYS A 171 18.85 0.85 -28.21
C LYS A 171 18.22 0.40 -29.53
N LEU A 172 16.89 0.45 -29.65
CA LEU A 172 16.22 0.15 -30.91
C LEU A 172 16.58 1.20 -31.96
N PRO A 173 16.94 0.79 -33.19
CA PRO A 173 17.17 1.72 -34.29
C PRO A 173 15.89 2.40 -34.78
#